data_AF-A0A9N9A6U9-F1
#
_entry.id   AF-A0A9N9A6U9-F1
#
_cell.length_a   1.000
_cell.length_b   1.000
_cell.length_c   1.000
_cell.angle_alpha   90.00
_cell.angle_beta   90.00
_cell.angle_gamma   90.00
#
_symmetry.space_group_name_H-M   'P 1'
#
loop_
_entity.id
_entity.type
_entity.pdbx_description
1 polymer ?
#
loop_
_entity_poly.entity_id
_entity_poly.type
_entity_poly.pdbx_seq_one_letter_code
_entity_poly.pdbx_strand_id
1 'polypeptide(L)'
;MDYINSIIHQENKNGTNLGVWPLTSSVDWCESNYAISPYIAEFWNSISSIAMILIGEIGSRLNSCERTPLYIAFRLISLVGVGSFLFHATLTYYMQALDEVPMVWCALTLLRPLFEINYGRQGPWLTAMLTSVAITLSLLVTIVRGGAQFVAFQISFSFLEAFTIYLMTRIYNRMKSNHPAIKTLFRRGLTTYLFAILIWLTDLQFCEYLNGGERSLLPFNPQLHAAWHALASFGLYLLVVFTVYAWWAWKGENVKLEMGLSGLLPFVVKIHQNDQDQSANSKLVKTE
;
A
#
# COMPACT_ATOMS: atom_id res chain seq x y z
N MET A 1 19.37 22.02 23.69
CA MET A 1 19.85 20.63 23.66
C MET A 1 19.64 19.92 24.99
N ASP A 2 19.71 20.62 26.13
CA ASP A 2 19.58 19.99 27.45
C ASP A 2 18.15 19.54 27.83
N TYR A 3 17.10 20.16 27.29
CA TYR A 3 15.70 19.76 27.56
C TYR A 3 15.33 18.43 26.87
N ILE A 4 15.79 18.21 25.63
CA ILE A 4 15.55 16.95 24.90
C ILE A 4 16.35 15.80 25.52
N ASN A 5 17.60 16.07 25.92
CA ASN A 5 18.39 15.09 26.67
C ASN A 5 17.78 14.80 28.04
N SER A 6 17.07 15.73 28.68
CA SER A 6 16.39 15.50 29.96
C SER A 6 15.17 14.58 29.85
N ILE A 7 14.50 14.54 28.69
CA ILE A 7 13.37 13.63 28.43
C ILE A 7 13.89 12.20 28.18
N ILE A 8 14.95 12.06 27.37
CA ILE A 8 15.61 10.77 27.10
C ILE A 8 16.25 10.17 28.38
N HIS A 9 16.67 11.01 29.34
CA HIS A 9 17.20 10.56 30.63
C HIS A 9 16.16 10.41 31.75
N GLN A 10 14.93 10.90 31.61
CA GLN A 10 13.90 10.72 32.64
C GLN A 10 13.19 9.37 32.55
N GLU A 11 13.01 8.80 31.35
CA GLU A 11 12.44 7.43 31.22
C GLU A 11 13.42 6.33 31.68
N ASN A 12 14.71 6.65 31.79
CA ASN A 12 15.73 5.73 32.31
C ASN A 12 15.86 5.73 33.85
N LYS A 13 15.16 6.60 34.59
CA LYS A 13 15.29 6.69 36.06
C LYS A 13 14.45 5.70 36.87
N ASN A 14 13.56 4.94 36.24
CA ASN A 14 12.72 3.93 36.92
C ASN A 14 13.05 2.46 36.59
N GLY A 15 14.15 2.18 35.88
CA GLY A 15 14.72 0.82 35.85
C GLY A 15 13.89 -0.27 35.16
N THR A 16 13.06 0.07 34.17
CA THR A 16 12.44 -0.93 33.28
C THR A 16 12.80 -0.62 31.84
N ASN A 17 13.79 -1.34 31.30
CA ASN A 17 13.86 -1.57 29.85
C ASN A 17 12.54 -2.26 29.45
N LEU A 18 11.57 -1.51 28.96
CA LEU A 18 10.24 -2.06 28.65
C LEU A 18 10.24 -2.91 27.37
N GLY A 19 11.21 -2.71 26.49
CA GLY A 19 11.30 -3.35 25.18
C GLY A 19 12.57 -4.14 24.94
N VAL A 20 12.46 -5.20 24.13
CA VAL A 20 13.57 -6.09 23.76
C VAL A 20 14.45 -5.53 22.63
N TRP A 21 13.91 -4.65 21.77
CA TRP A 21 14.60 -4.19 20.55
C TRP A 21 15.25 -2.81 20.72
N PRO A 22 16.40 -2.57 20.04
CA PRO A 22 17.00 -1.24 20.00
C PRO A 22 16.24 -0.33 19.03
N LEU A 23 15.66 0.74 19.57
CA LEU A 23 14.94 1.77 18.79
C LEU A 23 15.95 2.60 17.98
N THR A 24 16.06 2.31 16.68
CA THR A 24 17.09 2.88 15.80
C THR A 24 16.54 3.42 14.48
N SER A 25 15.23 3.32 14.26
CA SER A 25 14.54 3.92 13.11
C SER A 25 14.67 5.45 13.10
N SER A 26 14.46 6.05 11.93
CA SER A 26 14.46 7.51 11.78
C SER A 26 13.16 8.16 12.26
N VAL A 27 12.12 7.36 12.46
CA VAL A 27 10.78 7.78 12.90
C VAL A 27 10.22 6.78 13.91
N ASP A 28 9.43 7.33 14.84
CA ASP A 28 8.63 6.65 15.85
C ASP A 28 7.20 7.16 15.67
N TRP A 29 6.19 6.28 15.69
CA TRP A 29 4.82 6.68 15.38
C TRP A 29 4.03 7.03 16.64
N CYS A 30 2.75 7.36 16.48
CA CYS A 30 1.97 7.86 17.59
C CYS A 30 1.59 6.81 18.64
N GLU A 31 1.61 5.53 18.26
CA GLU A 31 1.31 4.41 19.16
C GLU A 31 2.37 4.32 20.27
N SER A 32 1.92 4.12 21.52
CA SER A 32 2.86 4.00 22.64
C SER A 32 3.66 2.71 22.58
N ASN A 33 4.98 2.85 22.61
CA ASN A 33 5.91 1.73 22.53
C ASN A 33 5.81 0.76 23.72
N TYR A 34 5.75 -0.54 23.39
CA TYR A 34 5.69 -1.68 24.30
C TYR A 34 4.50 -1.66 25.28
N ALA A 35 3.43 -0.93 24.96
CA ALA A 35 2.26 -0.78 25.83
C ALA A 35 1.49 -2.09 26.06
N ILE A 36 1.53 -3.02 25.09
CA ILE A 36 0.82 -4.31 25.15
C ILE A 36 1.78 -5.49 25.36
N SER A 37 2.99 -5.42 24.82
CA SER A 37 3.97 -6.52 24.87
C SER A 37 5.40 -5.98 24.87
N PRO A 38 6.34 -6.58 25.63
CA PRO A 38 7.76 -6.18 25.59
C PRO A 38 8.48 -6.60 24.30
N TYR A 39 7.86 -7.44 23.46
CA TYR A 39 8.46 -7.96 22.23
C TYR A 39 8.05 -7.21 20.97
N ILE A 40 6.96 -6.45 21.01
CA ILE A 40 6.37 -5.74 19.88
C ILE A 40 6.22 -4.28 20.32
N ALA A 41 7.01 -3.38 19.71
CA ALA A 41 7.03 -1.96 20.06
C ALA A 41 5.65 -1.32 19.83
N GLU A 42 5.16 -1.30 18.60
CA GLU A 42 3.84 -0.73 18.28
C GLU A 42 2.89 -1.87 17.91
N PHE A 43 2.10 -2.33 18.87
CA PHE A 43 1.31 -3.54 18.72
C PHE A 43 0.27 -3.41 17.61
N TRP A 44 -0.61 -2.41 17.67
CA TRP A 44 -1.70 -2.21 16.71
C TRP A 44 -1.18 -1.92 15.31
N ASN A 45 -0.14 -1.10 15.19
CA ASN A 45 0.53 -0.85 13.91
C ASN A 45 1.11 -2.15 13.35
N SER A 46 1.75 -2.99 14.17
CA SER A 46 2.28 -4.29 13.71
C SER A 46 1.19 -5.23 13.20
N ILE A 47 0.18 -5.54 14.01
CA ILE A 47 -0.85 -6.52 13.62
C ILE A 47 -1.73 -6.02 12.48
N SER A 48 -1.97 -4.72 12.36
CA SER A 48 -2.73 -4.18 11.22
C SER A 48 -2.01 -4.33 9.89
N SER A 49 -0.66 -4.40 9.85
CA SER A 49 0.12 -4.69 8.64
C SER A 49 -0.17 -6.07 8.04
N ILE A 50 -0.73 -7.01 8.83
CA ILE A 50 -1.19 -8.32 8.32
C ILE A 50 -2.27 -8.14 7.23
N ALA A 51 -3.06 -7.07 7.29
CA ALA A 51 -4.05 -6.76 6.25
C ALA A 51 -3.39 -6.61 4.87
N MET A 52 -2.21 -5.97 4.80
CA MET A 52 -1.42 -5.81 3.56
C MET A 52 -0.98 -7.18 3.03
N ILE A 53 -0.47 -8.04 3.92
CA ILE A 53 -0.02 -9.40 3.58
C ILE A 53 -1.17 -10.19 2.97
N LEU A 54 -2.32 -10.23 3.66
CA LEU A 54 -3.49 -10.97 3.21
C LEU A 54 -4.01 -10.45 1.87
N ILE A 55 -4.17 -9.14 1.73
CA ILE A 55 -4.68 -8.53 0.50
C ILE A 55 -3.74 -8.75 -0.69
N GLY A 56 -2.43 -8.62 -0.50
CA GLY A 56 -1.44 -8.90 -1.55
C GLY A 56 -1.48 -10.37 -1.97
N GLU A 57 -1.50 -11.29 -1.01
CA GLU A 57 -1.55 -12.73 -1.27
C GLU A 57 -2.85 -13.15 -1.97
N ILE A 58 -4.00 -12.67 -1.48
CA ILE A 58 -5.30 -12.91 -2.11
C ILE A 58 -5.33 -12.32 -3.51
N GLY A 59 -4.87 -11.08 -3.69
CA GLY A 59 -4.84 -10.42 -4.99
C GLY A 59 -3.98 -11.16 -6.01
N SER A 60 -2.83 -11.68 -5.60
CA SER A 60 -1.96 -12.48 -6.47
C SER A 60 -2.62 -13.77 -6.97
N ARG A 61 -3.49 -14.39 -6.15
CA ARG A 61 -4.21 -15.61 -6.49
C ARG A 61 -5.46 -15.34 -7.33
N LEU A 62 -6.26 -14.33 -6.96
CA LEU A 62 -7.53 -14.03 -7.63
C LEU A 62 -7.34 -13.30 -8.96
N ASN A 63 -6.29 -12.50 -9.11
CA ASN A 63 -6.02 -11.72 -10.32
C ASN A 63 -4.79 -12.28 -11.04
N SER A 64 -4.74 -13.61 -11.24
CA SER A 64 -3.67 -14.25 -11.99
C SER A 64 -3.61 -13.66 -13.41
N CYS A 65 -2.66 -12.75 -13.63
CA CYS A 65 -2.43 -12.11 -14.90
C CYS A 65 -1.11 -12.64 -15.46
N GLU A 66 -1.12 -13.08 -16.72
CA GLU A 66 0.10 -13.51 -17.44
C GLU A 66 1.16 -12.39 -17.49
N ARG A 67 0.76 -11.13 -17.26
CA ARG A 67 1.67 -10.00 -17.22
C ARG A 67 2.43 -9.97 -15.89
N THR A 68 3.65 -10.48 -15.92
CA THR A 68 4.55 -10.61 -14.75
C THR A 68 4.61 -9.39 -13.82
N PRO A 69 4.74 -8.12 -14.29
CA PRO A 69 4.73 -6.95 -13.39
C PRO A 69 3.47 -6.84 -12.52
N LEU A 70 2.28 -7.17 -13.04
CA LEU A 70 1.04 -7.06 -12.28
C LEU A 70 0.94 -8.14 -11.20
N TYR A 71 1.40 -9.34 -11.50
CA TYR A 71 1.54 -10.40 -10.49
C TYR A 71 2.56 -10.03 -9.41
N ILE A 72 3.72 -9.50 -9.81
CA ILE A 72 4.77 -9.04 -8.89
C ILE A 72 4.27 -7.91 -7.99
N ALA A 73 3.46 -6.97 -8.50
CA ALA A 73 2.91 -5.88 -7.70
C ALA A 73 2.12 -6.40 -6.47
N PHE A 74 1.27 -7.43 -6.64
CA PHE A 74 0.56 -8.04 -5.51
C PHE A 74 1.51 -8.72 -4.50
N ARG A 75 2.57 -9.37 -4.98
CA ARG A 75 3.59 -9.97 -4.11
C ARG A 75 4.39 -8.90 -3.37
N LEU A 76 4.69 -7.77 -4.01
CA LEU A 76 5.35 -6.64 -3.37
C LEU A 76 4.48 -6.00 -2.30
N ILE A 77 3.16 -5.88 -2.48
CA ILE A 77 2.24 -5.46 -1.40
C ILE A 77 2.36 -6.39 -0.18
N SER A 78 2.47 -7.69 -0.42
CA SER A 78 2.66 -8.66 0.67
C SER A 78 3.99 -8.47 1.37
N LEU A 79 5.05 -8.19 0.62
CA LEU A 79 6.38 -7.91 1.16
C LEU A 79 6.42 -6.59 1.95
N VAL A 80 5.72 -5.54 1.51
CA VAL A 80 5.52 -4.32 2.31
C VAL A 80 4.84 -4.67 3.62
N GLY A 81 3.77 -5.49 3.61
CA GLY A 81 3.11 -5.92 4.84
C GLY A 81 4.03 -6.66 5.82
N VAL A 82 4.92 -7.52 5.31
CA VAL A 82 5.95 -8.19 6.14
C VAL A 82 6.95 -7.18 6.69
N GLY A 83 7.43 -6.26 5.86
CA GLY A 83 8.34 -5.19 6.26
C GLY A 83 7.73 -4.29 7.33
N SER A 84 6.54 -3.77 7.09
CA SER A 84 5.74 -2.95 8.01
C SER A 84 5.51 -3.68 9.34
N PHE A 85 5.10 -4.96 9.33
CA PHE A 85 4.95 -5.73 10.56
C PHE A 85 6.27 -5.76 11.36
N LEU A 86 7.38 -6.09 10.70
CA LEU A 86 8.69 -6.18 11.35
C LEU A 86 9.22 -4.81 11.79
N PHE A 87 8.90 -3.76 11.05
CA PHE A 87 9.26 -2.40 11.38
C PHE A 87 8.54 -1.95 12.64
N HIS A 88 7.22 -1.98 12.67
CA HIS A 88 6.46 -1.58 13.86
C HIS A 88 6.70 -2.49 15.06
N ALA A 89 7.03 -3.76 14.86
CA ALA A 89 7.37 -4.65 15.95
C ALA A 89 8.71 -4.32 16.62
N THR A 90 9.67 -3.77 15.87
CA THR A 90 11.06 -3.60 16.34
C THR A 90 11.55 -2.15 16.41
N LEU A 91 10.95 -1.25 15.63
CA LEU A 91 11.40 0.11 15.36
C LEU A 91 12.91 0.20 15.07
N THR A 92 13.41 -0.78 14.31
CA THR A 92 14.81 -0.83 13.91
C THR A 92 15.00 -0.27 12.51
N TYR A 93 16.17 0.34 12.30
CA TYR A 93 16.57 0.89 11.01
C TYR A 93 16.43 -0.11 9.84
N TYR A 94 16.88 -1.34 10.04
CA TYR A 94 16.86 -2.35 8.97
C TYR A 94 15.45 -2.81 8.62
N MET A 95 14.56 -2.89 9.62
CA MET A 95 13.17 -3.25 9.37
C MET A 95 12.39 -2.08 8.76
N GLN A 96 12.69 -0.83 9.13
CA GLN A 96 12.18 0.35 8.41
C GLN A 96 12.55 0.30 6.93
N ALA A 97 13.79 -0.04 6.59
CA ALA A 97 14.17 -0.22 5.19
C ALA A 97 13.40 -1.36 4.51
N LEU A 98 13.10 -2.44 5.22
CA LEU A 98 12.30 -3.55 4.71
C LEU A 98 10.82 -3.18 4.49
N ASP A 99 10.31 -2.15 5.16
CA ASP A 99 8.99 -1.56 4.90
C ASP A 99 9.02 -0.63 3.68
N GLU A 100 9.91 0.38 3.73
CA GLU A 100 9.95 1.47 2.76
C GLU A 100 10.48 1.05 1.37
N VAL A 101 11.48 0.16 1.30
CA VAL A 101 12.06 -0.25 0.01
C VAL A 101 11.03 -0.99 -0.85
N PRO A 102 10.33 -2.04 -0.37
CA PRO A 102 9.29 -2.70 -1.16
C PRO A 102 8.17 -1.78 -1.65
N MET A 103 7.85 -0.69 -0.93
CA MET A 103 6.86 0.31 -1.39
C MET A 103 7.33 0.98 -2.69
N VAL A 104 8.60 1.40 -2.75
CA VAL A 104 9.22 2.00 -3.95
C VAL A 104 9.19 1.01 -5.11
N TRP A 105 9.59 -0.24 -4.87
CA TRP A 105 9.59 -1.28 -5.91
C TRP A 105 8.17 -1.58 -6.41
N CYS A 106 7.17 -1.55 -5.53
CA CYS A 106 5.77 -1.76 -5.89
C CYS A 106 5.29 -0.67 -6.85
N ALA A 107 5.50 0.61 -6.49
CA ALA A 107 5.11 1.75 -7.32
C ALA A 107 5.79 1.70 -8.70
N LEU A 108 7.11 1.49 -8.75
CA LEU A 108 7.86 1.42 -10.01
C LEU A 108 7.45 0.23 -10.88
N THR A 109 7.12 -0.92 -10.27
CA THR A 109 6.64 -2.10 -11.00
C THR A 109 5.32 -1.81 -11.70
N LEU A 110 4.40 -1.05 -11.08
CA LEU A 110 3.13 -0.64 -11.67
C LEU A 110 3.30 0.34 -12.83
N LEU A 111 4.36 1.15 -12.86
CA LEU A 111 4.58 2.09 -13.96
C LEU A 111 4.72 1.37 -15.30
N ARG A 112 5.35 0.20 -15.36
CA ARG A 112 5.57 -0.53 -16.63
C ARG A 112 4.25 -0.80 -17.41
N PRO A 113 3.24 -1.49 -16.84
CA PRO A 113 1.96 -1.67 -17.53
C PRO A 113 1.22 -0.33 -17.76
N LEU A 114 1.32 0.64 -16.84
CA LEU A 114 0.68 1.95 -17.01
C LEU A 114 1.24 2.73 -18.21
N PHE A 115 2.56 2.70 -18.42
CA PHE A 115 3.19 3.26 -19.61
C PHE A 115 2.73 2.55 -20.87
N GLU A 116 2.65 1.22 -20.85
CA GLU A 116 2.22 0.44 -22.02
C GLU A 116 0.77 0.75 -22.42
N ILE A 117 -0.14 0.90 -21.47
CA ILE A 117 -1.55 1.27 -21.72
C ILE A 117 -1.67 2.73 -22.19
N ASN A 118 -0.79 3.63 -21.74
CA ASN A 118 -0.83 5.05 -22.12
C ASN A 118 -0.15 5.35 -23.45
N TYR A 119 0.94 4.66 -23.77
CA TYR A 119 1.86 5.03 -24.85
C TYR A 119 2.21 3.88 -25.80
N GLY A 120 1.57 2.71 -25.64
CA GLY A 120 1.84 1.53 -26.45
C GLY A 120 3.00 0.68 -25.94
N ARG A 121 3.27 -0.45 -26.59
CA ARG A 121 4.25 -1.44 -26.13
C ARG A 121 5.64 -0.83 -25.99
N GLN A 122 6.27 -1.07 -24.83
CA GLN A 122 7.59 -0.53 -24.50
C GLN A 122 8.66 -1.62 -24.62
N GLY A 123 9.89 -1.21 -24.96
CA GLY A 123 11.04 -2.11 -25.05
C GLY A 123 11.56 -2.57 -23.68
N PRO A 124 12.63 -3.39 -23.66
CA PRO A 124 13.31 -3.77 -22.42
C PRO A 124 13.96 -2.57 -21.71
N TRP A 125 14.30 -1.50 -22.44
CA TRP A 125 14.90 -0.27 -21.90
C TRP A 125 14.08 0.32 -20.74
N LEU A 126 12.74 0.27 -20.81
CA LEU A 126 11.88 0.84 -19.77
C LEU A 126 12.00 0.04 -18.47
N THR A 127 12.08 -1.29 -18.55
CA THR A 127 12.33 -2.12 -17.37
C THR A 127 13.72 -1.85 -16.79
N ALA A 128 14.75 -1.73 -17.64
CA ALA A 128 16.08 -1.40 -17.18
C ALA A 128 16.10 -0.04 -16.46
N MET A 129 15.49 1.00 -17.05
CA MET A 129 15.37 2.33 -16.45
C MET A 129 14.65 2.29 -15.10
N LEU A 130 13.47 1.67 -15.03
CA LEU A 130 12.69 1.57 -13.79
C LEU A 130 13.45 0.78 -12.71
N THR A 131 14.18 -0.27 -13.09
CA THR A 131 15.01 -1.05 -12.16
C THR A 131 16.19 -0.21 -11.64
N SER A 132 16.85 0.56 -12.51
CA SER A 132 17.93 1.48 -12.09
C SER A 132 17.43 2.57 -11.14
N VAL A 133 16.21 3.09 -11.36
CA VAL A 133 15.56 4.03 -10.43
C VAL A 133 15.25 3.33 -9.10
N ALA A 134 14.73 2.11 -9.13
CA ALA A 134 14.42 1.33 -7.93
C ALA A 134 15.67 1.09 -7.08
N ILE A 135 16.78 0.68 -7.70
CA ILE A 135 18.06 0.47 -7.02
C ILE A 135 18.58 1.78 -6.43
N THR A 136 18.56 2.87 -7.20
CA THR A 136 19.02 4.19 -6.72
C THR A 136 18.23 4.66 -5.49
N LEU A 137 16.90 4.56 -5.54
CA LEU A 137 16.05 4.95 -4.41
C LEU A 137 16.19 3.99 -3.22
N SER A 138 16.40 2.70 -3.47
CA SER A 138 16.70 1.74 -2.39
C SER A 138 17.99 2.12 -1.67
N LEU A 139 19.05 2.44 -2.43
CA LEU A 139 20.31 2.91 -1.88
C LEU A 139 20.14 4.21 -1.09
N LEU A 140 19.35 5.17 -1.60
CA LEU A 140 19.03 6.41 -0.89
C LEU A 140 18.39 6.12 0.48
N VAL A 141 17.36 5.26 0.53
CA VAL A 141 16.68 4.85 1.77
C VAL A 141 17.64 4.13 2.72
N THR A 142 18.54 3.28 2.20
CA THR A 142 19.45 2.45 3.01
C THR A 142 20.79 3.09 3.38
N ILE A 143 21.13 4.27 2.86
CA ILE A 143 22.41 4.95 3.14
C ILE A 143 22.18 6.20 3.97
N VAL A 144 21.17 7.02 3.61
CA VAL A 144 20.85 8.23 4.37
C VAL A 144 20.35 7.83 5.77
N ARG A 145 20.61 8.67 6.78
CA ARG A 145 20.29 8.39 8.19
C ARG A 145 19.47 9.50 8.85
N GLY A 146 18.78 9.14 9.93
CA GLY A 146 18.00 10.07 10.76
C GLY A 146 16.88 10.77 9.99
N GLY A 147 16.45 11.95 10.44
CA GLY A 147 15.34 12.68 9.81
C GLY A 147 15.53 13.00 8.32
N ALA A 148 16.78 13.11 7.84
CA ALA A 148 17.05 13.29 6.41
C ALA A 148 16.62 12.05 5.59
N GLN A 149 16.75 10.84 6.15
CA GLN A 149 16.30 9.61 5.51
C GLN A 149 14.78 9.60 5.38
N PHE A 150 14.07 9.92 6.47
CA PHE A 150 12.62 10.03 6.48
C PHE A 150 12.12 11.02 5.41
N VAL A 151 12.68 12.23 5.36
CA VAL A 151 12.30 13.25 4.36
C VAL A 151 12.61 12.79 2.93
N ALA A 152 13.79 12.19 2.70
CA ALA A 152 14.18 11.71 1.38
C ALA A 152 13.24 10.61 0.86
N PHE A 153 12.87 9.65 1.71
CA PHE A 153 11.88 8.63 1.38
C PHE A 153 10.52 9.28 1.07
N GLN A 154 9.98 10.11 1.96
CA GLN A 154 8.65 10.71 1.80
C GLN A 154 8.53 11.53 0.50
N ILE A 155 9.51 12.36 0.17
CA ILE A 155 9.50 13.15 -1.08
C ILE A 155 9.56 12.25 -2.31
N SER A 156 10.50 11.32 -2.34
CA SER A 156 10.71 10.45 -3.51
C SER A 156 9.52 9.52 -3.73
N PHE A 157 8.99 8.92 -2.66
CA PHE A 157 7.83 8.04 -2.73
C PHE A 157 6.54 8.81 -3.10
N SER A 158 6.28 9.96 -2.47
CA SER A 158 5.12 10.81 -2.82
C SER A 158 5.12 11.22 -4.29
N PHE A 159 6.30 11.53 -4.86
CA PHE A 159 6.43 11.83 -6.29
C PHE A 159 6.07 10.62 -7.15
N LEU A 160 6.56 9.42 -6.81
CA LEU A 160 6.22 8.18 -7.53
C LEU A 160 4.73 7.87 -7.47
N GLU A 161 4.10 8.03 -6.30
CA GLU A 161 2.67 7.83 -6.13
C GLU A 161 1.85 8.82 -6.96
N ALA A 162 2.17 10.12 -6.87
CA ALA A 162 1.50 11.15 -7.65
C ALA A 162 1.62 10.90 -9.15
N PHE A 163 2.80 10.48 -9.62
CA PHE A 163 3.02 10.14 -11.03
C PHE A 163 2.24 8.88 -11.45
N THR A 164 2.19 7.87 -10.59
CA THR A 164 1.40 6.64 -10.81
C THR A 164 -0.10 6.97 -10.93
N ILE A 165 -0.64 7.76 -9.99
CA ILE A 165 -2.03 8.22 -9.99
C ILE A 165 -2.33 9.09 -11.21
N TYR A 166 -1.40 9.94 -11.65
CA TYR A 166 -1.53 10.71 -12.88
C TYR A 166 -1.73 9.80 -14.09
N LEU A 167 -0.89 8.77 -14.27
CA LEU A 167 -1.03 7.82 -15.37
C LEU A 167 -2.33 7.02 -15.30
N MET A 168 -2.75 6.60 -14.10
CA MET A 168 -4.03 5.94 -13.89
C MET A 168 -5.21 6.86 -14.22
N THR A 169 -5.14 8.15 -13.87
CA THR A 169 -6.17 9.15 -14.17
C THR A 169 -6.34 9.34 -15.69
N ARG A 170 -5.24 9.32 -16.45
CA ARG A 170 -5.30 9.35 -17.92
C ARG A 170 -6.00 8.14 -18.50
N ILE A 171 -5.75 6.95 -17.96
CA ILE A 171 -6.43 5.71 -18.36
C ILE A 171 -7.91 5.79 -18.00
N TYR A 172 -8.24 6.17 -16.76
CA TYR A 172 -9.61 6.35 -16.29
C TYR A 172 -10.40 7.27 -17.20
N ASN A 173 -9.86 8.45 -17.54
CA ASN A 173 -10.56 9.41 -18.39
C ASN A 173 -10.83 8.89 -19.81
N ARG A 174 -9.96 8.04 -20.36
CA ARG A 174 -10.14 7.41 -21.68
C ARG A 174 -11.13 6.24 -21.67
N MET A 175 -11.16 5.47 -20.59
CA MET A 175 -11.87 4.17 -20.55
C MET A 175 -13.21 4.19 -19.78
N LYS A 176 -13.44 5.18 -18.91
CA LYS A 176 -14.59 5.20 -17.98
C LYS A 176 -15.98 5.17 -18.65
N SER A 177 -16.11 5.64 -19.89
CA SER A 177 -17.39 5.63 -20.61
C SER A 177 -17.78 4.24 -21.08
N ASN A 178 -16.79 3.44 -21.49
CA ASN A 178 -17.01 2.14 -22.13
C ASN A 178 -16.88 0.98 -21.12
N HIS A 179 -16.22 1.22 -19.98
CA HIS A 179 -15.96 0.21 -18.97
C HIS A 179 -16.42 0.70 -17.56
N PRO A 180 -17.64 0.35 -17.12
CA PRO A 180 -18.14 0.71 -15.79
C PRO A 180 -17.25 0.21 -14.63
N ALA A 181 -16.56 -0.92 -14.83
CA ALA A 181 -15.57 -1.47 -13.90
C ALA A 181 -14.40 -0.51 -13.63
N ILE A 182 -13.80 0.06 -14.68
CA ILE A 182 -12.76 1.10 -14.59
C ILE A 182 -13.23 2.27 -13.73
N LYS A 183 -14.48 2.72 -13.94
CA LYS A 183 -15.04 3.83 -13.17
C LYS A 183 -15.17 3.49 -11.68
N THR A 184 -15.68 2.29 -11.38
CA THR A 184 -15.94 1.84 -10.01
C THR A 184 -14.64 1.61 -9.24
N LEU A 185 -13.69 0.85 -9.83
CA LEU A 185 -12.40 0.55 -9.20
C LEU A 185 -11.59 1.82 -8.94
N PHE A 186 -11.48 2.71 -9.94
CA PHE A 186 -10.70 3.93 -9.79
C PHE A 186 -11.28 4.85 -8.73
N ARG A 187 -12.60 5.11 -8.75
CA ARG A 187 -13.23 6.00 -7.76
C ARG A 187 -13.14 5.44 -6.35
N ARG A 188 -13.48 4.16 -6.16
CA ARG A 188 -13.43 3.52 -4.83
C ARG A 188 -11.98 3.41 -4.34
N GLY A 189 -11.07 2.96 -5.19
CA GLY A 189 -9.65 2.82 -4.85
C GLY A 189 -9.01 4.15 -4.48
N LEU A 190 -9.15 5.17 -5.35
CA LEU A 190 -8.54 6.49 -5.11
C LEU A 190 -9.14 7.18 -3.88
N THR A 191 -10.47 7.15 -3.70
CA THR A 191 -11.09 7.78 -2.52
C THR A 191 -10.69 7.08 -1.22
N THR A 192 -10.66 5.75 -1.20
CA THR A 192 -10.19 4.98 -0.03
C THR A 192 -8.73 5.30 0.27
N TYR A 193 -7.87 5.33 -0.76
CA TYR A 193 -6.44 5.60 -0.59
C TYR A 193 -6.16 7.02 -0.10
N LEU A 194 -6.82 8.04 -0.68
CA LEU A 194 -6.69 9.42 -0.22
C LEU A 194 -7.22 9.61 1.20
N PHE A 195 -8.31 8.93 1.56
CA PHE A 195 -8.82 8.95 2.93
C PHE A 195 -7.86 8.29 3.91
N ALA A 196 -7.22 7.20 3.49
CA ALA A 196 -6.14 6.60 4.24
C ALA A 196 -5.01 7.62 4.47
N ILE A 197 -4.55 8.33 3.43
CA ILE A 197 -3.45 9.31 3.54
C ILE A 197 -3.83 10.41 4.55
N LEU A 198 -5.09 10.86 4.53
CA LEU A 198 -5.59 11.83 5.50
C LEU A 198 -5.50 11.30 6.94
N ILE A 199 -5.88 10.05 7.17
CA ILE A 199 -5.79 9.39 8.49
C ILE A 199 -4.33 9.29 8.94
N TRP A 200 -3.43 8.87 8.05
CA TRP A 200 -1.99 8.78 8.32
C TRP A 200 -1.36 10.14 8.64
N LEU A 201 -1.65 11.18 7.84
CA LEU A 201 -1.19 12.54 8.09
C LEU A 201 -1.74 13.08 9.42
N THR A 202 -2.97 12.70 9.77
CA THR A 202 -3.58 13.12 11.04
C THR A 202 -2.84 12.52 12.23
N ASP A 203 -2.53 11.22 12.16
CA ASP A 203 -1.70 10.52 13.16
C ASP A 203 -0.33 11.19 13.31
N LEU A 204 0.35 11.44 12.18
CA LEU A 204 1.70 11.99 12.14
C LEU A 204 1.77 13.43 12.67
N GLN A 205 0.82 14.30 12.29
CA GLN A 205 0.91 15.73 12.59
C GLN A 205 0.23 16.12 13.91
N PHE A 206 -0.78 15.37 14.34
CA PHE A 206 -1.57 15.71 15.52
C PHE A 206 -1.40 14.70 16.67
N CYS A 207 -0.33 13.90 16.65
CA CYS A 207 -0.10 12.87 17.66
C CYS A 207 -0.17 13.40 19.11
N GLU A 208 0.44 14.56 19.39
CA GLU A 208 0.40 15.20 20.71
C GLU A 208 -1.03 15.43 21.23
N TYR A 209 -1.99 15.61 20.31
CA TYR A 209 -3.40 15.85 20.62
C TYR A 209 -4.24 14.57 20.59
N LEU A 210 -3.72 13.44 20.08
CA LEU A 210 -4.50 12.21 19.84
C LEU A 210 -4.01 11.02 20.68
N ASN A 211 -2.80 11.06 21.23
CA ASN A 211 -2.15 9.90 21.84
C ASN A 211 -2.69 9.45 23.22
N GLY A 212 -3.67 10.15 23.81
CA GLY A 212 -4.17 9.83 25.15
C GLY A 212 -3.28 10.32 26.31
N GLY A 213 -2.24 11.11 26.03
CA GLY A 213 -1.37 11.73 27.03
C GLY A 213 -1.93 13.02 27.65
N GLU A 214 -1.14 13.69 28.49
CA GLU A 214 -1.56 14.88 29.25
C GLU A 214 -2.08 16.04 28.40
N ARG A 215 -1.55 16.21 27.18
CA ARG A 215 -1.95 17.24 26.22
C ARG A 215 -2.99 16.77 25.21
N SER A 216 -3.39 15.50 25.29
CA SER A 216 -4.31 14.90 24.33
C SER A 216 -5.74 15.40 24.54
N LEU A 217 -6.43 15.63 23.43
CA LEU A 217 -7.86 15.92 23.39
C LEU A 217 -8.72 14.66 23.54
N LEU A 218 -8.14 13.48 23.24
CA LEU A 218 -8.79 12.19 23.37
C LEU A 218 -8.26 11.47 24.61
N PRO A 219 -9.09 10.69 25.33
CA PRO A 219 -8.63 9.94 26.49
C PRO A 219 -7.85 8.66 26.11
N PHE A 220 -7.75 8.32 24.83
CA PHE A 220 -7.05 7.14 24.33
C PHE A 220 -6.46 7.42 22.94
N ASN A 221 -5.43 6.67 22.55
CA ASN A 221 -4.92 6.68 21.19
C ASN A 221 -5.88 5.92 20.24
N PRO A 222 -6.48 6.59 19.23
CA PRO A 222 -7.41 5.97 18.27
C PRO A 222 -6.75 5.01 17.26
N GLN A 223 -5.42 4.85 17.29
CA GLN A 223 -4.64 3.97 16.41
C GLN A 223 -4.86 4.29 14.93
N LEU A 224 -4.77 5.58 14.57
CA LEU A 224 -5.03 6.03 13.19
C LEU A 224 -4.01 5.44 12.22
N HIS A 225 -2.74 5.30 12.62
CA HIS A 225 -1.74 4.64 11.78
C HIS A 225 -2.08 3.17 11.47
N ALA A 226 -2.63 2.42 12.44
CA ALA A 226 -3.12 1.06 12.20
C ALA A 226 -4.31 1.03 11.23
N ALA A 227 -5.22 2.00 11.31
CA ALA A 227 -6.32 2.16 10.34
C ALA A 227 -5.80 2.52 8.93
N TRP A 228 -4.72 3.30 8.84
CA TRP A 228 -4.01 3.59 7.59
C TRP A 228 -3.56 2.31 6.89
N HIS A 229 -2.92 1.36 7.59
CA HIS A 229 -2.49 0.09 6.99
C HIS A 229 -3.64 -0.62 6.28
N ALA A 230 -4.78 -0.80 6.96
CA ALA A 230 -5.93 -1.50 6.38
C ALA A 230 -6.55 -0.75 5.18
N LEU A 231 -6.74 0.57 5.30
CA LEU A 231 -7.37 1.39 4.26
C LEU A 231 -6.46 1.57 3.04
N ALA A 232 -5.16 1.83 3.26
CA ALA A 232 -4.17 1.94 2.20
C ALA A 232 -4.05 0.61 1.43
N SER A 233 -4.01 -0.53 2.14
CA SER A 233 -4.01 -1.87 1.53
C SER A 233 -5.19 -2.06 0.58
N PHE A 234 -6.40 -1.77 1.07
CA PHE A 234 -7.61 -1.99 0.30
C PHE A 234 -7.73 -1.01 -0.87
N GLY A 235 -7.40 0.27 -0.65
CA GLY A 235 -7.34 1.27 -1.71
C GLY A 235 -6.35 0.89 -2.81
N LEU A 236 -5.14 0.49 -2.43
CA LEU A 236 -4.10 0.05 -3.36
C LEU A 236 -4.52 -1.22 -4.11
N TYR A 237 -5.11 -2.20 -3.44
CA TYR A 237 -5.67 -3.39 -4.08
C TYR A 237 -6.62 -3.03 -5.22
N LEU A 238 -7.59 -2.15 -4.96
CA LEU A 238 -8.55 -1.71 -5.98
C LEU A 238 -7.86 -1.00 -7.15
N LEU A 239 -6.80 -0.24 -6.91
CA LEU A 239 -6.00 0.44 -7.94
C LEU A 239 -5.12 -0.53 -8.75
N VAL A 240 -4.61 -1.60 -8.14
CA VAL A 240 -3.91 -2.67 -8.87
C VAL A 240 -4.90 -3.47 -9.71
N VAL A 241 -6.07 -3.83 -9.18
CA VAL A 241 -7.16 -4.49 -9.94
C VAL A 241 -7.65 -3.60 -11.09
N PHE A 242 -7.73 -2.28 -10.88
CA PHE A 242 -7.97 -1.32 -11.96
C PHE A 242 -6.94 -1.46 -13.08
N THR A 243 -5.66 -1.57 -12.73
CA THR A 243 -4.58 -1.72 -13.71
C THR A 243 -4.66 -3.05 -14.44
N VAL A 244 -5.01 -4.15 -13.74
CA VAL A 244 -5.24 -5.46 -14.35
C VAL A 244 -6.41 -5.41 -15.34
N TYR A 245 -7.53 -4.79 -14.96
CA TYR A 245 -8.68 -4.65 -15.85
C TYR A 245 -8.31 -3.81 -17.08
N ALA A 246 -7.67 -2.65 -16.86
CA ALA A 246 -7.25 -1.76 -17.94
C ALA A 246 -6.27 -2.44 -18.91
N TRP A 247 -5.38 -3.28 -18.39
CA TRP A 247 -4.44 -4.06 -19.19
C TRP A 247 -5.16 -5.01 -20.15
N TRP A 248 -6.13 -5.78 -19.66
CA TRP A 248 -6.89 -6.69 -20.50
C TRP A 248 -7.80 -5.96 -21.50
N ALA A 249 -8.46 -4.89 -21.06
CA ALA A 249 -9.27 -4.05 -21.94
C ALA A 249 -8.42 -3.42 -23.07
N TRP A 250 -7.19 -2.97 -22.75
CA TRP A 250 -6.25 -2.44 -23.75
C TRP A 250 -5.77 -3.52 -24.73
N LYS A 251 -5.70 -4.78 -24.31
CA LYS A 251 -5.42 -5.93 -25.19
C LYS A 251 -6.59 -6.32 -26.09
N GLY A 252 -7.77 -5.73 -25.89
CA GLY A 252 -9.00 -6.09 -26.60
C GLY A 252 -9.68 -7.34 -26.05
N GLU A 253 -9.28 -7.81 -24.87
CA GLU A 253 -9.90 -8.97 -24.22
C GLU A 253 -11.22 -8.58 -23.54
N ASN A 254 -12.21 -9.46 -23.63
CA ASN A 254 -13.47 -9.31 -22.91
C ASN A 254 -13.29 -9.77 -21.46
N VAL A 255 -13.35 -8.81 -20.53
CA VAL A 255 -13.22 -9.07 -19.10
C VAL A 255 -14.39 -8.50 -18.32
N LYS A 256 -14.71 -9.13 -17.19
CA LYS A 256 -15.69 -8.64 -16.22
C LYS A 256 -15.08 -8.63 -14.81
N LEU A 257 -15.72 -7.88 -13.93
CA LEU A 257 -15.45 -7.95 -12.50
C LEU A 257 -16.34 -9.00 -11.85
N GLU A 258 -15.72 -9.84 -11.05
CA GLU A 258 -16.39 -10.73 -10.10
C GLU A 258 -15.96 -10.37 -8.68
N MET A 259 -16.74 -10.82 -7.68
CA MET A 259 -16.48 -10.52 -6.27
C MET A 259 -16.05 -11.79 -5.54
N GLY A 260 -14.85 -11.78 -4.99
CA GLY A 260 -14.30 -12.83 -4.14
C GLY A 260 -14.52 -12.52 -2.65
N LEU A 261 -14.27 -13.52 -1.80
CA LEU A 261 -14.37 -13.42 -0.33
C LEU A 261 -15.70 -12.78 0.12
N SER A 262 -16.80 -13.51 -0.11
CA SER A 262 -18.16 -13.12 0.31
C SER A 262 -18.60 -11.74 -0.16
N GLY A 263 -18.12 -11.29 -1.33
CA GLY A 263 -18.56 -10.02 -1.92
C GLY A 263 -17.69 -8.81 -1.60
N LEU A 264 -16.52 -8.98 -0.98
CA LEU A 264 -15.68 -7.86 -0.54
C LEU A 264 -14.60 -7.47 -1.57
N LEU A 265 -13.94 -8.44 -2.20
CA LEU A 265 -12.76 -8.18 -3.02
C LEU A 265 -13.07 -8.38 -4.52
N PRO A 266 -13.14 -7.31 -5.32
CA PRO A 266 -13.32 -7.45 -6.76
C PRO A 266 -12.06 -8.05 -7.40
N PHE A 267 -12.22 -8.91 -8.39
CA PHE A 267 -11.14 -9.45 -9.21
C PHE A 267 -11.56 -9.55 -10.68
N VAL A 268 -10.58 -9.65 -11.57
CA VAL A 268 -10.81 -9.66 -13.02
C VAL A 268 -10.81 -11.08 -13.56
N VAL A 269 -11.87 -11.43 -14.29
CA VAL A 269 -11.95 -12.70 -15.04
C VAL A 269 -12.12 -12.44 -16.53
N LYS A 270 -11.49 -13.28 -17.36
CA LYS A 270 -11.71 -13.31 -18.81
C LYS A 270 -13.03 -14.02 -19.08
N ILE A 271 -13.82 -13.50 -20.02
CA ILE A 271 -15.06 -14.15 -20.48
C ILE A 271 -14.69 -15.06 -21.64
N HIS A 272 -14.79 -16.37 -21.46
CA HIS A 272 -14.63 -17.33 -22.56
C HIS A 272 -15.93 -17.44 -23.36
N GLN A 273 -15.84 -17.69 -24.67
CA GLN A 273 -17.00 -17.74 -25.58
C GLN A 273 -18.09 -18.73 -25.13
N ASN A 274 -17.72 -19.86 -24.50
CA ASN A 274 -18.68 -20.83 -23.98
C ASN A 274 -19.61 -20.28 -22.88
N ASP A 275 -19.20 -19.24 -22.14
CA ASP A 275 -20.01 -18.62 -21.09
C ASP A 275 -21.05 -17.64 -21.66
N GLN A 276 -20.82 -17.11 -22.87
CA GLN A 276 -21.77 -16.24 -23.55
C GLN A 276 -23.01 -17.02 -24.00
N ASP A 277 -22.82 -18.24 -24.52
CA ASP A 277 -23.91 -19.13 -24.95
C ASP A 277 -24.76 -19.62 -23.78
N GLN A 278 -24.15 -19.92 -22.62
CA GLN A 278 -24.89 -20.33 -21.42
C GLN A 278 -25.67 -19.15 -20.80
N SER A 279 -25.10 -17.95 -20.76
CA SER A 279 -25.81 -16.73 -20.32
C SER A 279 -27.00 -16.41 -21.24
N ALA A 280 -26.81 -16.50 -22.56
CA ALA A 280 -27.86 -16.27 -23.54
C ALA A 280 -28.99 -17.31 -23.44
N ASN A 281 -28.65 -18.60 -23.33
CA ASN A 281 -29.63 -19.66 -23.11
C ASN A 281 -30.36 -19.54 -21.76
N SER A 282 -29.68 -19.14 -20.68
CA SER A 282 -30.34 -18.96 -19.37
C SER A 282 -31.34 -17.79 -19.34
N LYS A 283 -31.15 -16.78 -20.21
CA LYS A 283 -32.09 -15.67 -20.37
C LYS A 283 -33.29 -16.07 -21.24
N LEU A 284 -33.10 -16.94 -22.23
CA LEU A 284 -34.18 -17.47 -23.07
C LEU A 284 -35.10 -18.44 -22.29
N VAL A 285 -34.53 -19.26 -21.40
CA VAL A 285 -35.31 -20.22 -20.56
C VAL A 285 -36.12 -19.52 -19.46
N LYS A 286 -35.81 -18.26 -19.11
CA LYS A 286 -36.58 -17.48 -18.11
C LYS A 286 -37.71 -16.64 -18.71
N THR A 287 -37.93 -16.75 -20.02
CA THR A 287 -38.99 -16.03 -20.75
C THR A 287 -40.12 -16.94 -21.27
N GLU A 288 -40.14 -18.21 -20.86
CA GLU A 288 -41.28 -19.13 -20.98
C GLU A 288 -41.95 -19.33 -19.61
#